data_AF-A0A844ENA0-F1
#
_entry.id   AF-A0A844ENA0-F1
#
_cell.length_a   1.000
_cell.length_b   1.000
_cell.length_c   1.000
_cell.angle_alpha   90.00
_cell.angle_beta   90.00
_cell.angle_gamma   90.00
#
_symmetry.space_group_name_H-M   'P 1'
#
loop_
_entity.id
_entity.type
_entity.pdbx_description
1 polymer ?
#
loop_
_entity_poly.entity_id
_entity_poly.type
_entity_poly.pdbx_seq_one_letter_code
_entity_poly.pdbx_strand_id
1 'polypeptide(L)'
;AANDLFNSRKFGQAKGEYQSVVDVKKGSELLADRAKQQITKIKGIQKNLGNYTKIYDQALDQTGEGKYTESNSTLDKIFSDKSIHQKYYADILKKAEDLRNKNNDAISGNSSSSSNDFDSSNSDSNTSNNPNVSSNKSASLTSAEKKAAAAYKGSNEYTVTQKQKDLNGKPITQAQINSARQQISAAGVDSNAMSDQDVRNIIKGAHQKGETIGQYVKSRY
;
A
#
# COMPACT_ATOMS: atom_id res chain seq x y z
N ALA A 1 3.29 -8.24 -23.36
CA ALA A 1 2.03 -7.78 -22.72
C ALA A 1 1.73 -8.52 -21.41
N ALA A 2 1.22 -9.77 -21.42
CA ALA A 2 0.80 -10.47 -20.18
C ALA A 2 1.92 -10.64 -19.14
N ASN A 3 3.11 -11.08 -19.57
CA ASN A 3 4.27 -11.25 -18.68
C ASN A 3 4.77 -9.91 -18.11
N ASP A 4 4.68 -8.83 -18.88
CA ASP A 4 5.11 -7.50 -18.43
C ASP A 4 4.16 -6.95 -17.35
N LEU A 5 2.86 -7.16 -17.52
CA LEU A 5 1.84 -6.86 -16.50
C LEU A 5 2.05 -7.70 -15.24
N PHE A 6 2.37 -8.98 -15.39
CA PHE A 6 2.70 -9.86 -14.27
C PHE A 6 3.92 -9.35 -13.49
N ASN A 7 5.00 -9.02 -14.19
CA ASN A 7 6.24 -8.49 -13.59
C ASN A 7 6.03 -7.12 -12.95
N SER A 8 5.12 -6.31 -13.50
CA SER A 8 4.72 -5.01 -12.95
C SER A 8 3.68 -5.12 -11.81
N ARG A 9 3.44 -6.33 -11.28
CA ARG A 9 2.46 -6.63 -10.23
C ARG A 9 1.01 -6.24 -10.57
N LYS A 10 0.69 -6.02 -11.84
CA LYS A 10 -0.67 -5.74 -12.34
C LYS A 10 -1.44 -7.05 -12.54
N PHE A 11 -1.58 -7.82 -11.47
CA PHE A 11 -2.07 -9.20 -11.50
C PHE A 11 -3.47 -9.38 -12.10
N GLY A 12 -4.37 -8.42 -11.87
CA GLY A 12 -5.71 -8.43 -12.47
C GLY A 12 -5.66 -8.35 -14.00
N GLN A 13 -4.89 -7.42 -14.54
CA GLN A 13 -4.72 -7.23 -15.99
C GLN A 13 -3.96 -8.41 -16.61
N ALA A 14 -2.86 -8.84 -15.97
CA ALA A 14 -2.08 -9.99 -16.41
C ALA A 14 -2.96 -11.26 -16.52
N LYS A 15 -3.82 -11.51 -15.53
CA LYS A 15 -4.76 -12.63 -15.55
C LYS A 15 -5.75 -12.53 -16.71
N GLY A 16 -6.26 -11.34 -17.00
CA GLY A 16 -7.12 -11.09 -18.16
C GLY A 16 -6.43 -11.46 -19.47
N GLU A 17 -5.21 -10.96 -19.68
CA GLU A 17 -4.41 -11.27 -20.88
C GLU A 17 -4.10 -12.77 -21.02
N TYR A 18 -3.74 -13.44 -19.91
CA TYR A 18 -3.55 -14.89 -19.96
C TYR A 18 -4.85 -15.63 -20.26
N GLN A 19 -5.99 -15.17 -19.75
CA GLN A 19 -7.28 -15.79 -20.06
C GLN A 19 -7.61 -15.63 -21.55
N SER A 20 -7.33 -14.46 -22.14
CA SER A 20 -7.49 -14.26 -23.59
C SER A 20 -6.64 -15.24 -24.40
N VAL A 21 -5.41 -15.55 -23.97
CA VAL A 21 -4.56 -16.58 -24.62
C VAL A 21 -5.18 -17.98 -24.52
N VAL A 22 -5.79 -18.31 -23.38
CA VAL A 22 -6.49 -19.59 -23.17
C VAL A 22 -7.73 -19.71 -24.07
N ASP A 23 -8.44 -18.61 -24.30
CA ASP A 23 -9.71 -18.59 -25.01
C ASP A 23 -9.57 -18.57 -26.55
N VAL A 24 -8.34 -18.45 -27.08
CA VAL A 24 -8.09 -18.46 -28.53
C VAL A 24 -8.43 -19.84 -29.13
N LYS A 25 -9.49 -19.89 -29.94
CA LYS A 25 -9.89 -21.09 -30.67
C LYS A 25 -8.83 -21.50 -31.70
N LYS A 26 -8.51 -22.80 -31.76
CA LYS A 26 -7.43 -23.37 -32.60
C LYS A 26 -6.05 -22.71 -32.36
N GLY A 27 -5.84 -22.16 -31.17
CA GLY A 27 -4.54 -21.63 -30.74
C GLY A 27 -3.53 -22.74 -30.41
N SER A 28 -2.30 -22.34 -30.09
CA SER A 28 -1.26 -23.27 -29.63
C SER A 28 -1.60 -23.82 -28.24
N GLU A 29 -1.73 -25.14 -28.12
CA GLU A 29 -2.00 -25.83 -26.85
C GLU A 29 -0.92 -25.52 -25.79
N LEU A 30 0.35 -25.51 -26.20
CA LEU A 30 1.46 -25.18 -25.32
C LEU A 30 1.34 -23.75 -24.73
N LEU A 31 0.90 -22.78 -25.53
CA LEU A 31 0.68 -21.41 -25.05
C LEU A 31 -0.52 -21.34 -24.11
N ALA A 32 -1.61 -22.04 -24.43
CA ALA A 32 -2.78 -22.14 -23.57
C ALA A 32 -2.41 -22.75 -22.20
N ASP A 33 -1.60 -23.80 -22.17
CA ASP A 33 -1.19 -24.44 -20.93
C ASP A 33 -0.26 -23.57 -20.08
N ARG A 34 0.71 -22.89 -20.71
CA ARG A 34 1.54 -21.89 -20.02
C ARG A 34 0.69 -20.76 -19.44
N ALA A 35 -0.31 -20.28 -20.19
CA ALA A 35 -1.22 -19.24 -19.72
C ALA A 35 -2.06 -19.71 -18.51
N LYS A 36 -2.61 -20.94 -18.55
CA LYS A 36 -3.31 -21.54 -17.40
C LYS A 36 -2.41 -21.62 -16.16
N GLN A 37 -1.15 -22.03 -16.31
CA GLN A 37 -0.19 -22.08 -15.21
C GLN A 37 0.04 -20.68 -14.60
N GLN A 38 0.18 -19.65 -15.43
CA GLN A 38 0.34 -18.27 -14.93
C GLN A 38 -0.92 -17.75 -14.23
N ILE A 39 -2.12 -18.07 -14.73
CA ILE A 39 -3.38 -17.75 -14.05
C ILE A 39 -3.43 -18.38 -12.66
N THR A 40 -3.05 -19.66 -12.55
CA THR A 40 -2.98 -20.37 -11.26
C THR A 40 -1.98 -19.72 -10.32
N LYS A 41 -0.79 -19.36 -10.82
CA LYS A 41 0.22 -18.63 -10.05
C LYS A 41 -0.32 -17.29 -9.53
N ILE A 42 -0.95 -16.49 -10.39
CA ILE A 42 -1.58 -15.22 -10.02
C ILE A 42 -2.62 -15.43 -8.91
N LYS A 43 -3.51 -16.43 -9.04
CA LYS A 43 -4.51 -16.72 -8.01
C LYS A 43 -3.86 -17.04 -6.66
N GLY A 44 -2.78 -17.83 -6.66
CA GLY A 44 -2.01 -18.12 -5.45
C GLY A 44 -1.42 -16.86 -4.82
N ILE A 45 -0.80 -16.00 -5.63
CA ILE A 45 -0.24 -14.72 -5.19
C ILE A 45 -1.32 -13.83 -4.56
N GLN A 46 -2.45 -13.65 -5.23
CA GLN A 46 -3.55 -12.83 -4.74
C GLN A 46 -4.13 -13.35 -3.43
N LYS A 47 -4.28 -14.69 -3.30
CA LYS A 47 -4.78 -15.32 -2.08
C LYS A 47 -3.85 -15.07 -0.90
N ASN A 48 -2.55 -15.31 -1.07
CA ASN A 48 -1.56 -15.09 -0.02
C ASN A 48 -1.44 -13.60 0.35
N LEU A 49 -1.45 -12.69 -0.62
CA LEU A 49 -1.47 -11.25 -0.35
C LEU A 49 -2.69 -10.85 0.51
N GLY A 50 -3.86 -11.41 0.19
CA GLY A 50 -5.07 -11.21 0.99
C GLY A 50 -4.93 -11.75 2.41
N ASN A 51 -4.24 -12.87 2.61
CA ASN A 51 -3.96 -13.41 3.95
C ASN A 51 -2.99 -12.54 4.73
N TYR A 52 -1.87 -12.10 4.13
CA TYR A 52 -0.92 -11.21 4.79
C TYR A 52 -1.54 -9.88 5.16
N THR A 53 -2.38 -9.32 4.27
CA THR A 53 -3.10 -8.07 4.55
C THR A 53 -4.00 -8.22 5.78
N LYS A 54 -4.75 -9.32 5.91
CA LYS A 54 -5.58 -9.57 7.10
C LYS A 54 -4.76 -9.69 8.39
N ILE A 55 -3.62 -10.38 8.34
CA ILE A 55 -2.73 -10.52 9.51
C ILE A 55 -2.15 -9.15 9.88
N TYR A 56 -1.73 -8.37 8.90
CA TYR A 56 -1.21 -7.02 9.09
C TYR A 56 -2.28 -6.09 9.69
N ASP A 57 -3.50 -6.11 9.16
CA ASP A 57 -4.61 -5.30 9.69
C ASP A 57 -4.89 -5.65 11.16
N GLN A 58 -4.91 -6.95 11.49
CA GLN A 58 -5.06 -7.40 12.89
C GLN A 58 -3.91 -6.88 13.78
N ALA A 59 -2.67 -6.96 13.31
CA ALA A 59 -1.51 -6.44 14.05
C ALA A 59 -1.60 -4.92 14.23
N LEU A 60 -2.07 -4.20 13.22
CA LEU A 60 -2.26 -2.75 13.27
C LEU A 60 -3.33 -2.36 14.29
N ASP A 61 -4.43 -3.10 14.37
CA ASP A 61 -5.47 -2.92 15.39
C ASP A 61 -4.89 -3.17 16.80
N GLN A 62 -4.11 -4.24 16.99
CA GLN A 62 -3.44 -4.56 18.26
C GLN A 62 -2.43 -3.50 18.69
N THR A 63 -1.57 -3.02 17.78
CA THR A 63 -0.69 -1.85 18.02
C THR A 63 -1.53 -0.69 18.47
N GLY A 64 -2.68 -0.51 17.82
CA GLY A 64 -3.59 0.53 18.16
C GLY A 64 -4.20 0.45 19.54
N GLU A 65 -4.45 -0.74 20.04
CA GLU A 65 -4.90 -0.98 21.40
C GLU A 65 -3.77 -0.82 22.44
N GLY A 66 -2.54 -0.51 22.02
CA GLY A 66 -1.34 -0.47 22.87
C GLY A 66 -0.76 -1.87 23.14
N LYS A 67 -1.25 -2.89 22.44
CA LYS A 67 -0.87 -4.30 22.61
C LYS A 67 0.32 -4.64 21.70
N TYR A 68 1.44 -3.95 21.90
CA TYR A 68 2.60 -4.03 21.01
C TYR A 68 3.22 -5.43 20.94
N THR A 69 3.34 -6.13 22.07
CA THR A 69 3.86 -7.50 22.12
C THR A 69 2.95 -8.48 21.36
N GLU A 70 1.63 -8.33 21.51
CA GLU A 70 0.66 -9.17 20.78
C GLU A 70 0.67 -8.87 19.28
N SER A 71 0.78 -7.59 18.91
CA SER A 71 0.94 -7.16 17.53
C SER A 71 2.18 -7.79 16.89
N ASN A 72 3.33 -7.78 17.57
CA ASN A 72 4.54 -8.45 17.10
C ASN A 72 4.34 -9.95 16.92
N SER A 73 3.69 -10.63 17.86
CA SER A 73 3.35 -12.06 17.72
C SER A 73 2.43 -12.33 16.52
N THR A 74 1.51 -11.41 16.21
CA THR A 74 0.69 -11.50 14.99
C THR A 74 1.53 -11.28 13.73
N LEU A 75 2.44 -10.30 13.72
CA LEU A 75 3.34 -10.03 12.59
C LEU A 75 4.31 -11.19 12.32
N ASP A 76 4.70 -11.96 13.34
CA ASP A 76 5.52 -13.17 13.16
C ASP A 76 4.86 -14.21 12.24
N LYS A 77 3.52 -14.21 12.13
CA LYS A 77 2.80 -15.07 11.17
C LYS A 77 3.04 -14.65 9.71
N ILE A 78 3.35 -13.38 9.46
CA ILE A 78 3.79 -12.89 8.15
C ILE A 78 5.25 -13.29 7.93
N PHE A 79 6.13 -12.99 8.89
CA PHE A 79 7.58 -13.18 8.73
C PHE A 79 8.02 -14.65 8.70
N SER A 80 7.26 -15.55 9.32
CA SER A 80 7.56 -16.99 9.30
C SER A 80 7.22 -17.66 7.97
N ASP A 81 6.37 -17.04 7.14
CA ASP A 81 6.06 -17.57 5.82
C ASP A 81 7.14 -17.19 4.81
N LYS A 82 7.95 -18.16 4.39
CA LYS A 82 9.04 -17.96 3.41
C LYS A 82 8.59 -17.29 2.12
N SER A 83 7.33 -17.46 1.71
CA SER A 83 6.84 -16.88 0.48
C SER A 83 6.71 -15.36 0.56
N ILE A 84 6.66 -14.75 1.75
CA ILE A 84 6.61 -13.29 1.94
C ILE A 84 7.81 -12.55 1.33
N HIS A 85 8.97 -13.20 1.24
CA HIS A 85 10.19 -12.60 0.67
C HIS A 85 10.19 -12.55 -0.85
N GLN A 86 9.17 -13.12 -1.51
CA GLN A 86 9.06 -13.04 -2.95
C GLN A 86 8.76 -11.60 -3.38
N LYS A 87 9.39 -11.16 -4.47
CA LYS A 87 9.37 -9.76 -4.92
C LYS A 87 7.98 -9.13 -5.03
N TYR A 88 6.95 -9.93 -5.29
CA TYR A 88 5.58 -9.45 -5.44
C TYR A 88 4.86 -9.11 -4.12
N TYR A 89 5.44 -9.46 -2.96
CA TYR A 89 4.92 -9.07 -1.64
C TYR A 89 5.76 -8.01 -0.93
N ALA A 90 6.74 -7.40 -1.62
CA ALA A 90 7.68 -6.46 -1.00
C ALA A 90 6.97 -5.33 -0.21
N ASP A 91 5.83 -4.86 -0.71
CA ASP A 91 5.12 -3.72 -0.10
C ASP A 91 4.48 -4.12 1.24
N ILE A 92 3.87 -5.31 1.34
CA ILE A 92 3.27 -5.79 2.59
C ILE A 92 4.35 -6.23 3.58
N LEU A 93 5.46 -6.79 3.10
CA LEU A 93 6.63 -7.11 3.93
C LEU A 93 7.19 -5.84 4.58
N LYS A 94 7.41 -4.78 3.79
CA LYS A 94 7.91 -3.49 4.28
C LYS A 94 6.98 -2.89 5.33
N LYS A 95 5.67 -2.86 5.07
CA LYS A 95 4.66 -2.39 6.04
C LYS A 95 4.72 -3.16 7.36
N ALA A 96 4.85 -4.49 7.30
CA ALA A 96 4.96 -5.34 8.48
C ALA A 96 6.26 -5.06 9.26
N GLU A 97 7.40 -4.91 8.58
CA GLU A 97 8.69 -4.57 9.19
C GLU A 97 8.63 -3.22 9.92
N ASP A 98 8.10 -2.19 9.25
CA ASP A 98 7.98 -0.85 9.81
C ASP A 98 7.06 -0.86 11.06
N LEU A 99 5.95 -1.62 11.03
CA LEU A 99 5.06 -1.75 12.19
C LEU A 99 5.75 -2.48 13.36
N ARG A 100 6.51 -3.55 13.10
CA ARG A 100 7.28 -4.25 14.14
C ARG A 100 8.31 -3.33 14.78
N ASN A 101 9.00 -2.50 13.99
CA ASN A 101 9.96 -1.54 14.51
C ASN A 101 9.27 -0.52 15.44
N LYS A 102 8.15 0.06 15.00
CA LYS A 102 7.34 0.96 15.85
C LYS A 102 6.89 0.31 17.16
N ASN A 103 6.44 -0.95 17.11
CA ASN A 103 6.06 -1.70 18.30
C ASN A 103 7.26 -1.90 19.24
N ASN A 104 8.44 -2.22 18.70
CA ASN A 104 9.65 -2.40 19.50
C ASN A 104 10.11 -1.10 20.17
N ASP A 105 10.00 0.03 19.47
CA ASP A 105 10.29 1.36 20.02
C ASP A 105 9.35 1.68 21.19
N ALA A 106 8.05 1.39 21.02
CA ALA A 106 7.06 1.56 22.07
C ALA A 106 7.27 0.63 23.28
N ILE A 107 7.70 -0.62 23.06
CA ILE A 107 7.99 -1.59 24.14
C ILE A 107 9.25 -1.20 24.91
N SER A 108 10.30 -0.78 24.21
CA SER A 108 11.60 -0.45 24.82
C SER A 108 11.58 0.87 25.62
N GLY A 109 10.47 1.61 25.59
CA GLY A 109 10.40 2.98 26.14
C GLY A 109 11.27 3.97 25.37
N ASN A 110 11.93 3.52 24.31
CA ASN A 110 12.75 4.31 23.43
C ASN A 110 11.80 4.94 22.40
N SER A 111 11.02 5.94 22.84
CA SER A 111 10.55 6.97 21.92
C SER A 111 11.80 7.71 21.45
N SER A 112 12.52 7.12 20.49
CA SER A 112 13.48 7.84 19.68
C SER A 112 12.67 8.93 18.99
N SER A 113 12.72 10.12 19.60
CA SER A 113 12.62 11.37 18.87
C SER A 113 13.69 11.29 17.79
N SER A 114 13.36 10.70 16.63
CA SER A 114 14.14 10.92 15.43
C SER A 114 13.99 12.41 15.15
N SER A 115 15.00 13.14 15.59
CA SER A 115 15.23 14.53 15.29
C SER A 115 14.93 14.77 13.82
N ASN A 116 14.18 15.84 13.58
CA ASN A 116 14.10 16.47 12.28
C ASN A 116 15.51 16.90 11.87
N ASP A 117 16.26 16.02 11.19
CA ASP A 117 17.35 16.45 10.32
C ASP A 117 16.73 16.84 8.98
N PHE A 118 16.00 17.96 9.00
CA PHE A 118 15.84 18.78 7.82
C PHE A 118 17.13 19.59 7.71
N ASP A 119 18.13 19.04 7.02
CA ASP A 119 19.29 19.80 6.57
C ASP A 119 18.80 20.94 5.68
N SER A 120 18.72 22.11 6.30
CA SER A 120 18.61 23.39 5.63
C SER A 120 19.97 23.72 5.03
N SER A 121 20.18 23.30 3.79
CA SER A 121 21.22 23.87 2.95
C SER A 121 20.59 24.82 1.95
N ASN A 122 20.39 26.05 2.43
CA ASN A 122 20.23 27.22 1.59
C ASN A 122 21.56 27.51 0.90
N SER A 123 21.61 27.49 -0.42
CA SER A 123 22.72 28.03 -1.20
C SER A 123 22.21 28.52 -2.54
N ASP A 124 21.84 29.80 -2.55
CA ASP A 124 21.89 30.62 -3.74
C ASP A 124 23.34 30.72 -4.22
N SER A 125 23.60 30.29 -5.46
CA SER A 125 24.52 31.02 -6.34
C SER A 125 24.26 30.68 -7.81
N ASN A 126 23.96 31.72 -8.57
CA ASN A 126 24.04 31.73 -10.02
C ASN A 126 25.46 31.35 -10.48
N THR A 127 25.58 30.43 -11.43
CA THR A 127 26.55 30.54 -12.53
C THR A 127 26.18 29.60 -13.67
N SER A 128 26.00 30.20 -14.84
CA SER A 128 25.93 29.53 -16.14
C SER A 128 27.23 28.77 -16.41
N ASN A 129 27.13 27.50 -16.81
CA ASN A 129 27.92 26.89 -17.91
C ASN A 129 27.57 25.40 -18.09
N ASN A 130 27.04 25.07 -19.27
CA ASN A 130 27.03 23.72 -19.85
C ASN A 130 28.46 23.45 -20.41
N PRO A 131 29.01 22.22 -20.33
CA PRO A 131 28.71 21.21 -21.36
C PRO A 131 28.57 19.75 -20.86
N ASN A 132 27.49 19.12 -21.30
CA ASN A 132 27.46 17.79 -21.94
C ASN A 132 27.99 16.56 -21.17
N VAL A 133 27.09 15.85 -20.49
CA VAL A 133 27.12 14.37 -20.41
C VAL A 133 25.70 13.83 -20.57
N SER A 134 25.45 13.21 -21.73
CA SER A 134 24.25 12.41 -22.01
C SER A 134 24.22 11.15 -21.15
N SER A 135 23.12 10.93 -20.40
CA SER A 135 22.64 9.59 -20.07
C SER A 135 21.17 9.58 -19.62
N ASN A 136 20.35 9.01 -20.49
CA ASN A 136 19.07 8.32 -20.29
C ASN A 136 17.90 9.02 -19.55
N LYS A 137 16.87 9.29 -20.36
CA LYS A 137 15.52 9.70 -19.97
C LYS A 137 14.95 8.81 -18.85
N SER A 138 14.78 9.38 -17.66
CA SER A 138 13.61 9.09 -16.84
C SER A 138 12.38 9.52 -17.65
N ALA A 139 11.52 8.57 -18.03
CA ALA A 139 10.29 8.86 -18.74
C ALA A 139 9.40 9.74 -17.85
N SER A 140 9.37 11.05 -18.14
CA SER A 140 8.40 11.96 -17.53
C SER A 140 7.03 11.66 -18.11
N LEU A 141 6.03 11.55 -17.25
CA LEU A 141 4.64 11.37 -17.65
C LEU A 141 4.27 12.44 -18.70
N THR A 142 3.66 11.99 -19.79
CA THR A 142 3.12 12.91 -20.80
C THR A 142 2.03 13.79 -20.19
N SER A 143 1.76 14.94 -20.80
CA SER A 143 0.69 15.83 -20.32
C SER A 143 -0.69 15.15 -20.28
N ALA A 144 -0.91 14.18 -21.17
CA ALA A 144 -2.11 13.34 -21.18
C ALA A 144 -2.14 12.37 -19.99
N GLU A 145 -1.02 11.73 -19.65
CA GLU A 145 -0.92 10.83 -18.49
C GLU A 145 -1.01 11.59 -17.16
N LYS A 146 -0.45 12.79 -17.06
CA LYS A 146 -0.63 13.66 -15.87
C LYS A 146 -2.08 14.07 -15.69
N LYS A 147 -2.78 14.42 -16.79
CA LYS A 147 -4.19 14.76 -16.76
C LYS A 147 -5.07 13.54 -16.44
N ALA A 148 -4.73 12.37 -16.96
CA ALA A 148 -5.42 11.12 -16.64
C ALA A 148 -5.19 10.69 -15.18
N ALA A 149 -3.97 10.84 -14.65
CA ALA A 149 -3.65 10.60 -13.25
C ALA A 149 -4.37 11.59 -12.32
N ALA A 150 -4.46 12.87 -12.70
CA ALA A 150 -5.22 13.88 -11.95
C ALA A 150 -6.75 13.70 -12.05
N ALA A 151 -7.24 13.11 -13.16
CA ALA A 151 -8.65 12.80 -13.38
C ALA A 151 -9.07 11.43 -12.81
N TYR A 152 -8.12 10.59 -12.41
CA TYR A 152 -8.37 9.28 -11.83
C TYR A 152 -8.92 9.44 -10.40
N LYS A 153 -10.24 9.30 -10.25
CA LYS A 153 -10.95 9.30 -8.96
C LYS A 153 -11.24 7.90 -8.41
N GLY A 154 -10.54 6.88 -8.91
CA GLY A 154 -10.67 5.50 -8.43
C GLY A 154 -9.59 5.20 -7.40
N SER A 155 -9.94 4.73 -6.21
CA SER A 155 -8.96 4.07 -5.34
C SER A 155 -8.52 2.77 -6.02
N ASN A 156 -7.23 2.41 -5.92
CA ASN A 156 -6.70 1.11 -6.36
C ASN A 156 -7.21 -0.03 -5.46
N GLU A 157 -8.54 -0.17 -5.38
CA GLU A 157 -9.25 -0.94 -4.38
C GLU A 157 -9.92 -2.15 -5.04
N TYR A 158 -9.09 -3.08 -5.50
CA TYR A 158 -9.59 -4.39 -5.92
C TYR A 158 -9.74 -5.25 -4.64
N THR A 159 -10.99 -5.54 -4.29
CA THR A 159 -11.47 -6.50 -3.25
C THR A 159 -11.53 -6.04 -1.79
N VAL A 160 -12.16 -4.89 -1.50
CA VAL A 160 -12.59 -4.57 -0.12
C VAL A 160 -14.02 -5.06 0.10
N THR A 161 -14.19 -5.96 1.07
CA THR A 161 -15.50 -6.53 1.44
C THR A 161 -16.37 -5.51 2.17
N GLN A 162 -17.70 -5.63 2.10
CA GLN A 162 -18.64 -4.67 2.70
C GLN A 162 -18.37 -4.40 4.19
N LYS A 163 -18.02 -5.44 4.97
CA LYS A 163 -17.59 -5.31 6.39
C LYS A 163 -16.38 -4.38 6.59
N GLN A 164 -15.46 -4.32 5.62
CA GLN A 164 -14.29 -3.44 5.67
C GLN A 164 -14.64 -2.00 5.29
N LYS A 165 -15.76 -1.77 4.57
CA LYS A 165 -16.29 -0.44 4.27
C LYS A 165 -17.15 0.13 5.39
N ASP A 166 -17.73 -0.73 6.23
CA ASP A 166 -18.70 -0.30 7.22
C ASP A 166 -18.05 0.04 8.58
N LEU A 167 -18.46 1.15 9.17
CA LEU A 167 -18.27 1.52 10.58
C LEU A 167 -19.57 1.21 11.32
N ASN A 168 -19.55 0.30 12.29
CA ASN A 168 -20.75 -0.12 13.04
C ASN A 168 -21.96 -0.51 12.15
N GLY A 169 -21.70 -1.19 11.02
CA GLY A 169 -22.74 -1.61 10.08
C GLY A 169 -23.26 -0.51 9.14
N LYS A 170 -22.69 0.70 9.17
CA LYS A 170 -22.97 1.77 8.20
C LYS A 170 -21.77 1.99 7.28
N PRO A 171 -21.95 2.06 5.95
CA PRO A 171 -20.85 2.30 5.04
C PRO A 171 -20.19 3.65 5.29
N ILE A 172 -18.86 3.65 5.43
CA ILE A 172 -18.06 4.88 5.42
C ILE A 172 -18.07 5.42 4.00
N THR A 173 -18.70 6.57 3.83
CA THR A 173 -18.90 7.23 2.54
C THR A 173 -17.62 7.90 2.03
N GLN A 174 -17.54 8.15 0.72
CA GLN A 174 -16.41 8.89 0.14
C GLN A 174 -16.28 10.31 0.73
N ALA A 175 -17.39 10.94 1.10
CA ALA A 175 -17.37 12.24 1.76
C ALA A 175 -16.67 12.17 3.13
N GLN A 176 -16.91 11.11 3.90
CA GLN A 176 -16.22 10.87 5.18
C GLN A 176 -14.74 10.56 4.97
N ILE A 177 -14.39 9.81 3.92
CA ILE A 177 -12.98 9.55 3.54
C ILE A 177 -12.28 10.86 3.20
N ASN A 178 -12.88 11.72 2.37
CA ASN A 178 -12.30 13.00 1.99
C ASN A 178 -12.15 13.94 3.20
N SER A 179 -13.14 13.98 4.09
CA SER A 179 -13.08 14.74 5.34
C SER A 179 -11.97 14.22 6.27
N ALA A 180 -11.82 12.89 6.37
CA ALA A 180 -10.76 12.28 7.15
C ALA A 180 -9.38 12.60 6.58
N ARG A 181 -9.19 12.55 5.25
CA ARG A 181 -7.94 12.96 4.58
C ARG A 181 -7.54 14.40 4.93
N GLN A 182 -8.50 15.32 4.98
CA GLN A 182 -8.25 16.70 5.42
C GLN A 182 -7.80 16.77 6.88
N GLN A 183 -8.45 16.01 7.77
CA GLN A 183 -8.08 15.95 9.19
C GLN A 183 -6.70 15.30 9.41
N ILE A 184 -6.36 14.29 8.63
CA ILE A 184 -5.05 13.63 8.62
C ILE A 184 -3.96 14.61 8.14
N SER A 185 -4.22 15.33 7.04
CA SER A 185 -3.30 16.34 6.50
C SER A 185 -3.09 17.50 7.48
N ALA A 186 -4.17 17.97 8.11
CA ALA A 186 -4.10 19.00 9.15
C ALA A 186 -3.34 18.54 10.41
N ALA A 187 -3.24 17.22 10.62
CA ALA A 187 -2.47 16.63 11.70
C ALA A 187 -0.97 16.52 11.37
N GLY A 188 -0.55 16.91 10.16
CA GLY A 188 0.85 16.89 9.69
C GLY A 188 1.23 15.63 8.90
N VAL A 189 0.27 14.74 8.64
CA VAL A 189 0.51 13.45 7.98
C VAL A 189 0.04 13.52 6.53
N ASP A 190 0.88 13.12 5.57
CA ASP A 190 0.50 13.17 4.14
C ASP A 190 -0.59 12.15 3.81
N SER A 191 -1.84 12.63 3.77
CA SER A 191 -2.99 11.81 3.43
C SER A 191 -3.00 11.36 1.97
N ASN A 192 -2.25 12.00 1.06
CA ASN A 192 -2.22 11.62 -0.35
C ASN A 192 -1.42 10.34 -0.59
N ALA A 193 -0.50 10.02 0.32
CA ALA A 193 0.21 8.74 0.34
C ALA A 193 -0.66 7.56 0.82
N MET A 194 -1.85 7.84 1.38
CA MET A 194 -2.75 6.83 1.93
C MET A 194 -3.81 6.37 0.92
N SER A 195 -4.10 5.06 0.90
CA SER A 195 -5.25 4.52 0.15
C SER A 195 -6.57 4.81 0.88
N ASP A 196 -7.69 4.73 0.17
CA ASP A 196 -9.01 4.90 0.79
C ASP A 196 -9.28 3.84 1.87
N GLN A 197 -8.66 2.67 1.78
CA GLN A 197 -8.74 1.66 2.82
C GLN A 197 -7.94 2.04 4.06
N ASP A 198 -6.75 2.61 3.89
CA ASP A 198 -5.95 3.13 5.01
C ASP A 198 -6.73 4.24 5.74
N VAL A 199 -7.36 5.13 4.99
CA VAL A 199 -8.22 6.19 5.56
C VAL A 199 -9.44 5.61 6.27
N ARG A 200 -10.09 4.57 5.73
CA ARG A 200 -11.19 3.88 6.43
C ARG A 200 -10.73 3.20 7.71
N ASN A 201 -9.56 2.57 7.72
CA ASN A 201 -8.98 1.96 8.92
C ASN A 201 -8.70 3.04 9.99
N ILE A 202 -8.19 4.20 9.58
CA ILE A 202 -8.01 5.36 10.47
C ILE A 202 -9.33 5.85 11.05
N ILE A 203 -10.37 6.01 10.22
CA ILE A 203 -11.72 6.41 10.67
C ILE A 203 -12.26 5.40 11.69
N LYS A 204 -12.08 4.10 11.45
CA LYS A 204 -12.51 3.02 12.34
C LYS A 204 -11.79 3.05 13.67
N GLY A 205 -10.46 3.12 13.64
CA GLY A 205 -9.66 3.12 14.86
C GLY A 205 -9.90 4.37 15.72
N ALA A 206 -10.00 5.55 15.11
CA ALA A 206 -10.34 6.79 15.82
C ALA A 206 -11.69 6.68 16.53
N HIS A 207 -12.71 6.16 15.83
CA HIS A 207 -14.04 5.95 16.39
C HIS A 207 -14.06 4.91 17.52
N GLN A 208 -13.33 3.79 17.39
CA GLN A 208 -13.24 2.76 18.45
C GLN A 208 -12.57 3.28 19.72
N LYS A 209 -11.59 4.19 19.57
CA LYS A 209 -10.85 4.81 20.67
C LYS A 209 -11.54 6.02 21.29
N GLY A 210 -12.60 6.53 20.66
CA GLY A 210 -13.24 7.79 21.07
C GLY A 210 -12.35 9.01 20.85
N GLU A 211 -11.37 8.91 19.94
CA GLU A 211 -10.41 9.97 19.63
C GLU A 211 -10.80 10.68 18.33
N THR A 212 -10.35 11.93 18.17
CA THR A 212 -10.44 12.59 16.86
C THR A 212 -9.46 11.94 15.88
N ILE A 213 -9.79 11.96 14.58
CA ILE A 213 -8.90 11.43 13.54
C ILE A 213 -7.50 12.04 13.64
N GLY A 214 -7.40 13.36 13.87
CA GLY A 214 -6.12 14.04 14.02
C GLY A 214 -5.29 13.58 15.23
N GLN A 215 -5.92 13.30 16.37
CA GLN A 215 -5.24 12.72 17.55
C GLN A 215 -4.80 11.28 17.28
N TYR A 216 -5.69 10.51 16.65
CA TYR A 216 -5.44 9.13 16.30
C TYR A 216 -4.26 8.99 15.34
N VAL A 217 -4.16 9.84 14.29
CA VAL A 217 -3.00 9.78 13.40
C VAL A 217 -1.73 10.34 14.04
N LYS A 218 -1.77 11.45 14.78
CA LYS A 218 -0.58 12.01 15.46
C LYS A 218 0.11 11.05 16.43
N SER A 219 -0.65 10.15 17.05
CA SER A 219 -0.11 9.17 17.98
C SER A 219 0.51 7.95 17.27
N ARG A 220 0.41 7.83 15.94
CA ARG A 220 0.67 6.58 15.20
C ARG A 220 1.47 6.73 13.90
N TYR A 221 1.45 7.93 13.32
CA TYR A 221 2.07 8.29 12.05
C TYR A 221 2.93 9.52 12.25
#